data_AF-A0A319D1Y6-F1
#
_entry.id   AF-A0A319D1Y6-F1
#
_cell.length_a   1.000
_cell.length_b   1.000
_cell.length_c   1.000
_cell.angle_alpha   90.00
_cell.angle_beta   90.00
_cell.angle_gamma   90.00
#
_symmetry.space_group_name_H-M   'P 1'
#
loop_
_entity.id
_entity.type
_entity.pdbx_description
1 polymer ?
#
loop_
_entity_poly.entity_id
_entity_poly.type
_entity_poly.pdbx_seq_one_letter_code
_entity_poly.pdbx_strand_id
1 'polypeptide(L)'
;MKVVDLLLLWCSVLLNGVLANNEAAPYELLHYYYVYKLEWDTGVTKTIAPGCATRYGRMCYFDEFAKYLMNSEWRAAYRPTAADHTKTPDTGAVTRLSSGIPHSARYQLSLLLPHINVDARSFPLVFETVLNAADTAIAADGVSKDDLEQAVAMAQQVKAARTPPVFEIQEAAFKARLGEATFDDWVQVTANGFKWPETLAGIDTAIQEGELTAEEGATLKEDIRSFSLTYEHDILTGEVSDHNHLNIVKALATSITSLTRAIEEKFPASDDASSRAWPSSECESEFSSSSSSSESD
;
A
#
# COMPACT_ATOMS: atom_id res chain seq x y z
N MET A 1 30.32 -29.01 14.95
CA MET A 1 29.24 -28.11 14.51
C MET A 1 28.14 -28.22 15.53
N LYS A 2 27.88 -27.15 16.27
CA LYS A 2 27.03 -27.18 17.46
C LYS A 2 25.57 -27.10 16.99
N VAL A 3 24.66 -27.72 17.74
CA VAL A 3 23.21 -27.70 17.50
C VAL A 3 22.69 -26.26 17.32
N VAL A 4 23.34 -25.28 17.97
CA VAL A 4 23.09 -23.84 17.84
C VAL A 4 23.34 -23.32 16.42
N ASP A 5 24.37 -23.80 15.73
CA ASP A 5 24.68 -23.40 14.35
C ASP A 5 23.59 -23.91 13.40
N LEU A 6 23.05 -25.10 13.67
CA LEU A 6 21.97 -25.70 12.89
C LEU A 6 20.62 -24.99 13.13
N LEU A 7 20.39 -24.52 14.36
CA LEU A 7 19.19 -23.79 14.77
C LEU A 7 19.19 -22.36 14.22
N LEU A 8 20.35 -21.68 14.21
CA LEU A 8 20.55 -20.41 13.53
C LEU A 8 20.38 -20.53 12.01
N LEU A 9 20.85 -21.62 11.40
CA LEU A 9 20.63 -21.92 9.98
C LEU A 9 19.16 -22.22 9.68
N TRP A 10 18.46 -22.90 10.60
CA TRP A 10 17.03 -23.17 10.47
C TRP A 10 16.17 -21.90 10.61
N CYS A 11 16.49 -21.04 11.59
CA CYS A 11 15.85 -19.73 11.74
C CYS A 11 16.11 -18.83 10.53
N SER A 12 17.35 -18.78 10.03
CA SER A 12 17.68 -17.97 8.84
C SER A 12 17.07 -18.50 7.53
N VAL A 13 16.77 -19.79 7.43
CA VAL A 13 15.99 -20.34 6.30
C VAL A 13 14.50 -20.04 6.43
N LEU A 14 13.94 -20.06 7.64
CA LEU A 14 12.54 -19.68 7.92
C LEU A 14 12.28 -18.18 7.77
N LEU A 15 13.30 -17.34 7.96
CA LEU A 15 13.25 -15.88 7.78
C LEU A 15 13.33 -15.43 6.31
N ASN A 16 13.39 -16.33 5.32
CA ASN A 16 13.25 -15.95 3.91
C ASN A 16 11.78 -15.79 3.47
N GLY A 17 10.83 -15.77 4.41
CA GLY A 17 9.39 -15.59 4.16
C GLY A 17 8.94 -14.14 3.90
N VAL A 18 9.85 -13.17 3.78
CA VAL A 18 9.57 -11.74 4.03
C VAL A 18 9.05 -10.98 2.79
N LEU A 19 8.28 -11.62 1.90
CA LEU A 19 7.53 -10.86 0.87
C LEU A 19 6.15 -11.44 0.55
N ALA A 20 5.87 -12.68 0.98
CA ALA A 20 4.54 -13.29 0.86
C ALA A 20 3.65 -12.76 1.99
N ASN A 21 2.81 -11.79 1.68
CA ASN A 21 1.78 -11.31 2.58
C ASN A 21 0.43 -11.86 2.12
N ASN A 22 0.01 -12.98 2.72
CA ASN A 22 -1.23 -13.66 2.35
C ASN A 22 -2.48 -12.82 2.67
N GLU A 23 -2.38 -11.84 3.56
CA GLU A 23 -3.46 -10.90 3.84
C GLU A 23 -3.61 -9.88 2.70
N ALA A 24 -2.50 -9.35 2.19
CA ALA A 24 -2.50 -8.44 1.04
C ALA A 24 -2.89 -9.16 -0.26
N ALA A 25 -2.57 -10.44 -0.38
CA ALA A 25 -2.53 -11.11 -1.67
C ALA A 25 -3.86 -11.14 -2.47
N PRO A 26 -5.01 -11.39 -1.84
CA PRO A 26 -6.30 -11.28 -2.51
C PRO A 26 -6.61 -9.88 -3.05
N TYR A 27 -6.26 -8.85 -2.29
CA TYR A 27 -6.49 -7.45 -2.67
C TYR A 27 -5.57 -7.04 -3.84
N GLU A 28 -4.34 -7.56 -3.87
CA GLU A 28 -3.42 -7.33 -4.99
C GLU A 28 -3.98 -7.91 -6.29
N LEU A 29 -4.53 -9.13 -6.27
CA LEU A 29 -5.19 -9.71 -7.45
C LEU A 29 -6.36 -8.87 -7.94
N LEU A 30 -7.19 -8.37 -7.03
CA LEU A 30 -8.31 -7.50 -7.40
C LEU A 30 -7.82 -6.17 -7.96
N HIS A 31 -6.82 -5.53 -7.34
CA HIS A 31 -6.21 -4.31 -7.84
C HIS A 31 -5.64 -4.51 -9.26
N TYR A 32 -4.84 -5.56 -9.48
CA TYR A 32 -4.31 -5.90 -10.80
C TYR A 32 -5.42 -6.19 -11.82
N TYR A 33 -6.51 -6.83 -11.40
CA TYR A 33 -7.64 -7.10 -12.28
C TYR A 33 -8.38 -5.84 -12.71
N TYR A 34 -8.59 -4.89 -11.78
CA TYR A 34 -9.22 -3.62 -12.12
C TYR A 34 -8.35 -2.82 -13.09
N VAL A 35 -7.04 -2.76 -12.89
CA VAL A 35 -6.14 -2.11 -13.88
C VAL A 35 -6.15 -2.83 -15.23
N TYR A 36 -6.12 -4.16 -15.24
CA TYR A 36 -6.34 -4.95 -16.46
C TYR A 36 -7.65 -4.56 -17.16
N LYS A 37 -8.74 -4.45 -16.42
CA LYS A 37 -10.05 -4.06 -16.94
C LYS A 37 -10.05 -2.65 -17.50
N LEU A 38 -9.40 -1.69 -16.84
CA LEU A 38 -9.25 -0.32 -17.36
C LEU A 38 -8.60 -0.31 -18.74
N GLU A 39 -7.54 -1.10 -18.94
CA GLU A 39 -6.92 -1.21 -20.26
C GLU A 39 -7.93 -1.73 -21.29
N TRP A 40 -8.77 -2.72 -20.92
CA TRP A 40 -9.80 -3.29 -21.81
C TRP A 40 -10.91 -2.32 -22.17
N ASP A 41 -11.49 -1.65 -21.19
CA ASP A 41 -12.63 -0.76 -21.39
C ASP A 41 -12.26 0.48 -22.24
N THR A 42 -11.02 0.94 -22.12
CA THR A 42 -10.49 2.10 -22.86
C THR A 42 -9.91 1.75 -24.23
N GLY A 43 -9.71 0.46 -24.53
CA GLY A 43 -9.14 0.04 -25.81
C GLY A 43 -7.63 0.29 -25.97
N VAL A 44 -6.93 0.79 -24.95
CA VAL A 44 -5.47 1.01 -25.00
C VAL A 44 -4.68 -0.31 -25.16
N THR A 45 -3.37 -0.21 -25.39
CA THR A 45 -2.49 -1.38 -25.45
C THR A 45 -2.60 -2.20 -24.17
N LYS A 46 -2.79 -3.52 -24.29
CA LYS A 46 -2.89 -4.41 -23.13
C LYS A 46 -1.50 -4.78 -22.63
N THR A 47 -1.13 -4.30 -21.46
CA THR A 47 0.18 -4.56 -20.84
C THR A 47 0.05 -5.45 -19.60
N ILE A 48 -1.12 -5.44 -18.96
CA ILE A 48 -1.42 -6.29 -17.80
C ILE A 48 -1.97 -7.64 -18.27
N ALA A 49 -1.32 -8.72 -17.83
CA ALA A 49 -1.65 -10.10 -18.13
C ALA A 49 -2.14 -10.36 -19.58
N PRO A 50 -1.43 -9.88 -20.62
CA PRO A 50 -1.95 -9.91 -22.01
C PRO A 50 -2.21 -11.34 -22.48
N GLY A 51 -1.43 -12.32 -22.00
CA GLY A 51 -1.60 -13.73 -22.31
C GLY A 51 -2.89 -14.36 -21.73
N CYS A 52 -3.52 -13.74 -20.72
CA CYS A 52 -4.82 -14.21 -20.22
C CYS A 52 -5.86 -14.11 -21.34
N ALA A 53 -5.95 -12.96 -22.00
CA ALA A 53 -6.92 -12.76 -23.07
C ALA A 53 -6.62 -13.64 -24.28
N THR A 54 -5.34 -13.85 -24.61
CA THR A 54 -4.94 -14.79 -25.67
C THR A 54 -5.44 -16.20 -25.39
N ARG A 55 -5.45 -16.64 -24.12
CA ARG A 55 -5.91 -17.97 -23.73
C ARG A 55 -7.41 -18.15 -23.86
N TYR A 56 -8.21 -17.12 -23.58
CA TYR A 56 -9.67 -17.22 -23.55
C TYR A 56 -10.37 -16.57 -24.75
N GLY A 57 -9.62 -15.90 -25.64
CA GLY A 57 -10.15 -15.26 -26.85
C GLY A 57 -10.99 -14.00 -26.60
N ARG A 58 -11.00 -13.48 -25.37
CA ARG A 58 -11.73 -12.29 -24.92
C ARG A 58 -11.09 -11.76 -23.65
N MET A 59 -11.57 -10.61 -23.17
CA MET A 59 -11.29 -10.17 -21.81
C MET A 59 -11.58 -11.31 -20.82
N CYS A 60 -10.64 -11.57 -19.92
CA CYS A 60 -10.79 -12.56 -18.87
C CYS A 60 -11.83 -12.13 -17.85
N TYR A 61 -12.67 -13.07 -17.42
CA TYR A 61 -13.40 -12.91 -16.17
C TYR A 61 -12.41 -12.96 -14.99
N PHE A 62 -12.84 -12.47 -13.83
CA PHE A 62 -11.98 -12.38 -12.66
C PHE A 62 -11.40 -13.74 -12.24
N ASP A 63 -12.23 -14.79 -12.18
CA ASP A 63 -11.77 -16.12 -11.82
C ASP A 63 -10.71 -16.69 -12.77
N GLU A 64 -10.86 -16.42 -14.07
CA GLU A 64 -9.91 -16.80 -15.12
C GLU A 64 -8.58 -16.06 -14.97
N PHE A 65 -8.64 -14.75 -14.72
CA PHE A 65 -7.48 -13.90 -14.48
C PHE A 65 -6.73 -14.33 -13.20
N ALA A 66 -7.45 -14.50 -12.10
CA ALA A 66 -6.89 -14.94 -10.83
C ALA A 66 -6.18 -16.29 -10.99
N LYS A 67 -6.84 -17.29 -11.58
CA LYS A 67 -6.21 -18.59 -11.84
C LYS A 67 -5.02 -18.49 -12.78
N TYR A 68 -5.07 -17.61 -13.78
CA TYR A 68 -3.95 -17.41 -14.71
C TYR A 68 -2.68 -16.96 -13.97
N LEU A 69 -2.82 -16.04 -13.00
CA LEU A 69 -1.70 -15.49 -12.24
C LEU A 69 -1.24 -16.33 -11.05
N MET A 70 -2.12 -17.11 -10.42
CA MET A 70 -1.74 -17.95 -9.28
C MET A 70 -0.70 -19.01 -9.65
N ASN A 71 0.25 -19.28 -8.75
CA ASN A 71 1.08 -20.48 -8.80
C ASN A 71 0.23 -21.76 -8.68
N SER A 72 0.82 -22.93 -8.93
CA SER A 72 0.09 -24.21 -8.94
C SER A 72 -0.60 -24.55 -7.62
N GLU A 73 0.04 -24.25 -6.48
CA GLU A 73 -0.48 -24.56 -5.15
C GLU A 73 -1.71 -23.71 -4.81
N TRP A 74 -1.58 -22.38 -4.91
CA TRP A 74 -2.72 -21.49 -4.63
C TRP A 74 -3.85 -21.67 -5.64
N ARG A 75 -3.52 -21.91 -6.91
CA ARG A 75 -4.51 -22.22 -7.95
C ARG A 75 -5.31 -23.49 -7.63
N ALA A 76 -4.69 -24.50 -7.01
CA ALA A 76 -5.38 -25.73 -6.62
C ALA A 76 -6.31 -25.51 -5.42
N ALA A 77 -5.96 -24.59 -4.53
CA ALA A 77 -6.78 -24.21 -3.38
C ALA A 77 -7.97 -23.33 -3.76
N TYR A 78 -7.79 -22.40 -4.72
CA TYR A 78 -8.84 -21.47 -5.12
C TYR A 78 -10.03 -22.18 -5.79
N ARG A 79 -11.19 -22.14 -5.13
CA ARG A 79 -12.48 -22.69 -5.60
C ARG A 79 -13.43 -21.53 -5.95
N PRO A 80 -13.33 -20.95 -7.16
CA PRO A 80 -14.23 -19.89 -7.56
C PRO A 80 -15.67 -20.39 -7.65
N THR A 81 -16.59 -19.49 -7.38
CA THR A 81 -18.03 -19.65 -7.52
C THR A 81 -18.53 -18.95 -8.78
N ALA A 82 -19.82 -19.08 -9.10
CA ALA A 82 -20.41 -18.32 -10.20
C ALA A 82 -20.26 -16.79 -10.04
N ALA A 83 -20.17 -16.29 -8.79
CA ALA A 83 -19.96 -14.87 -8.51
C ALA A 83 -18.55 -14.38 -8.91
N ASP A 84 -17.56 -15.28 -8.97
CA ASP A 84 -16.19 -14.93 -9.39
C ASP A 84 -16.04 -14.88 -10.92
N HIS A 85 -16.98 -15.49 -11.65
CA HIS A 85 -17.01 -15.42 -13.11
C HIS A 85 -17.67 -14.12 -13.57
N THR A 86 -17.08 -12.99 -13.17
CA THR A 86 -17.59 -11.64 -13.37
C THR A 86 -16.50 -10.71 -13.89
N LYS A 87 -16.91 -9.58 -14.46
CA LYS A 87 -16.02 -8.47 -14.82
C LYS A 87 -15.93 -7.40 -13.74
N THR A 88 -16.76 -7.48 -12.71
CA THR A 88 -16.84 -6.49 -11.63
C THR A 88 -16.83 -7.23 -10.29
N PRO A 89 -15.71 -7.87 -9.93
CA PRO A 89 -15.61 -8.65 -8.70
C PRO A 89 -15.66 -7.74 -7.48
N ASP A 90 -16.52 -8.06 -6.52
CA ASP A 90 -16.61 -7.31 -5.27
C ASP A 90 -15.59 -7.82 -4.21
N THR A 91 -15.61 -7.18 -3.05
CA THR A 91 -14.83 -7.61 -1.89
C THR A 91 -15.18 -9.02 -1.39
N GLY A 92 -16.33 -9.58 -1.77
CA GLY A 92 -16.67 -10.97 -1.51
C GLY A 92 -15.71 -11.95 -2.18
N ALA A 93 -15.04 -11.54 -3.27
CA ALA A 93 -14.00 -12.33 -3.92
C ALA A 93 -12.76 -12.51 -3.03
N VAL A 94 -12.46 -11.55 -2.14
CA VAL A 94 -11.36 -11.65 -1.15
C VAL A 94 -11.56 -12.86 -0.25
N THR A 95 -12.74 -13.00 0.35
CA THR A 95 -13.05 -14.13 1.24
C THR A 95 -12.83 -15.48 0.56
N ARG A 96 -13.16 -15.57 -0.74
CA ARG A 96 -13.00 -16.81 -1.52
C ARG A 96 -11.54 -17.07 -1.91
N LEU A 97 -10.77 -16.02 -2.19
CA LEU A 97 -9.33 -16.11 -2.46
C LEU A 97 -8.52 -16.47 -1.22
N SER A 98 -8.93 -15.97 -0.05
CA SER A 98 -8.33 -16.28 1.24
C SER A 98 -8.67 -17.68 1.74
N SER A 99 -9.78 -18.26 1.27
CA SER A 99 -10.20 -19.60 1.67
C SER A 99 -9.19 -20.65 1.19
N GLY A 100 -8.46 -21.24 2.14
CA GLY A 100 -7.45 -22.25 1.86
C GLY A 100 -6.19 -21.69 1.20
N ILE A 101 -5.92 -20.39 1.33
CA ILE A 101 -4.68 -19.78 0.82
C ILE A 101 -3.46 -20.50 1.43
N PRO A 102 -2.50 -20.97 0.60
CA PRO A 102 -1.31 -21.64 1.12
C PRO A 102 -0.46 -20.64 1.92
N HIS A 103 0.39 -21.15 2.81
CA HIS A 103 1.25 -20.31 3.65
C HIS A 103 2.19 -19.41 2.84
N SER A 104 2.51 -19.78 1.60
CA SER A 104 3.29 -18.96 0.68
C SER A 104 2.54 -18.80 -0.64
N ALA A 105 1.45 -18.04 -0.64
CA ALA A 105 0.77 -17.64 -1.85
C ALA A 105 1.75 -16.85 -2.76
N ARG A 106 1.82 -17.23 -4.04
CA ARG A 106 2.70 -16.58 -5.00
C ARG A 106 2.00 -16.32 -6.31
N TYR A 107 2.32 -15.18 -6.90
CA TYR A 107 1.97 -14.83 -8.27
C TYR A 107 3.03 -15.33 -9.23
N GLN A 108 2.60 -15.60 -10.45
CA GLN A 108 3.44 -15.69 -11.62
C GLN A 108 3.57 -14.27 -12.20
N LEU A 109 4.44 -13.44 -11.59
CA LEU A 109 4.61 -12.04 -12.00
C LEU A 109 5.03 -11.89 -13.47
N SER A 110 5.77 -12.85 -14.02
CA SER A 110 6.12 -12.91 -15.45
C SER A 110 4.91 -13.12 -16.36
N LEU A 111 3.79 -13.63 -15.84
CA LEU A 111 2.52 -13.70 -16.57
C LEU A 111 1.72 -12.41 -16.44
N LEU A 112 1.84 -11.70 -15.31
CA LEU A 112 1.21 -10.39 -15.09
C LEU A 112 1.87 -9.32 -15.96
N LEU A 113 3.20 -9.19 -15.90
CA LEU A 113 3.96 -8.16 -16.61
C LEU A 113 5.08 -8.83 -17.43
N PRO A 114 4.74 -9.49 -18.56
CA PRO A 114 5.71 -10.26 -19.34
C PRO A 114 6.80 -9.42 -20.01
N HIS A 115 6.65 -8.10 -20.02
CA HIS A 115 7.57 -7.15 -20.66
C HIS A 115 8.65 -6.62 -19.73
N ILE A 116 8.59 -6.94 -18.43
CA ILE A 116 9.63 -6.60 -17.46
C ILE A 116 10.24 -7.88 -16.88
N ASN A 117 11.53 -7.82 -16.55
CA ASN A 117 12.21 -8.93 -15.89
C ASN A 117 11.90 -8.89 -14.39
N VAL A 118 10.73 -9.40 -14.02
CA VAL A 118 10.27 -9.45 -12.63
C VAL A 118 10.74 -10.70 -11.92
N ASP A 119 11.54 -10.50 -10.88
CA ASP A 119 11.70 -11.48 -9.80
C ASP A 119 10.91 -11.06 -8.55
N ALA A 120 10.92 -11.88 -7.51
CA ALA A 120 10.23 -11.57 -6.26
C ALA A 120 10.76 -10.30 -5.56
N ARG A 121 11.94 -9.77 -5.91
CA ARG A 121 12.46 -8.51 -5.36
C ARG A 121 11.97 -7.28 -6.15
N SER A 122 11.24 -7.52 -7.23
CA SER A 122 10.76 -6.50 -8.17
C SER A 122 9.34 -6.00 -7.87
N PHE A 123 8.76 -6.31 -6.69
CA PHE A 123 7.39 -5.88 -6.34
C PHE A 123 7.15 -4.37 -6.40
N PRO A 124 8.08 -3.48 -5.98
CA PRO A 124 7.92 -2.04 -6.20
C PRO A 124 7.74 -1.69 -7.69
N LEU A 125 8.57 -2.29 -8.55
CA LEU A 125 8.48 -2.12 -10.01
C LEU A 125 7.17 -2.67 -10.58
N VAL A 126 6.62 -3.74 -9.99
CA VAL A 126 5.28 -4.26 -10.36
C VAL A 126 4.22 -3.19 -10.12
N PHE A 127 4.17 -2.58 -8.93
CA PHE A 127 3.19 -1.54 -8.62
C PHE A 127 3.39 -0.27 -9.45
N GLU A 128 4.63 0.14 -9.70
CA GLU A 128 4.93 1.25 -10.60
C GLU A 128 4.46 0.98 -12.04
N THR A 129 4.71 -0.23 -12.55
CA THR A 129 4.28 -0.62 -13.90
C THR A 129 2.77 -0.74 -14.00
N VAL A 130 2.11 -1.27 -12.97
CA VAL A 130 0.65 -1.32 -12.87
C VAL A 130 0.06 0.09 -12.82
N LEU A 131 0.68 1.01 -12.08
CA LEU A 131 0.28 2.41 -12.09
C LEU A 131 0.43 3.05 -13.48
N ASN A 132 1.57 2.86 -14.15
CA ASN A 132 1.77 3.38 -15.50
C ASN A 132 0.73 2.84 -16.51
N ALA A 133 0.33 1.58 -16.38
CA ALA A 133 -0.75 1.00 -17.18
C ALA A 133 -2.10 1.66 -16.87
N ALA A 134 -2.39 1.89 -15.59
CA ALA A 134 -3.60 2.60 -15.17
C ALA A 134 -3.61 4.05 -15.68
N ASP A 135 -2.53 4.80 -15.55
CA ASP A 135 -2.38 6.17 -16.04
C ASP A 135 -2.56 6.24 -17.57
N THR A 136 -2.04 5.25 -18.29
CA THR A 136 -2.25 5.12 -19.75
C THR A 136 -3.72 4.91 -20.10
N ALA A 137 -4.43 4.05 -19.37
CA ALA A 137 -5.86 3.84 -19.55
C ALA A 137 -6.66 5.09 -19.16
N ILE A 138 -6.31 5.74 -18.05
CA ILE A 138 -6.90 7.00 -17.59
C ILE A 138 -6.74 8.09 -18.63
N ALA A 139 -5.57 8.22 -19.28
CA ALA A 139 -5.36 9.23 -20.31
C ALA A 139 -6.28 9.05 -21.53
N ALA A 140 -6.82 7.84 -21.74
CA ALA A 140 -7.81 7.56 -22.75
C ALA A 140 -9.25 7.86 -22.27
N ASP A 141 -10.19 7.87 -23.22
CA ASP A 141 -11.62 7.96 -22.92
C ASP A 141 -12.21 6.56 -22.69
N GLY A 142 -13.30 6.48 -21.91
CA GLY A 142 -14.02 5.23 -21.67
C GLY A 142 -13.69 4.53 -20.35
N VAL A 143 -12.92 5.18 -19.47
CA VAL A 143 -12.76 4.69 -18.09
C VAL A 143 -14.07 4.84 -17.31
N SER A 144 -14.43 3.81 -16.56
CA SER A 144 -15.54 3.80 -15.61
C SER A 144 -15.10 4.34 -14.25
N LYS A 145 -15.89 5.24 -13.67
CA LYS A 145 -15.66 5.78 -12.32
C LYS A 145 -15.63 4.65 -11.28
N ASP A 146 -16.62 3.75 -11.33
CA ASP A 146 -16.74 2.64 -10.38
C ASP A 146 -15.49 1.73 -10.41
N ASP A 147 -14.93 1.47 -11.59
CA ASP A 147 -13.73 0.61 -11.71
C ASP A 147 -12.47 1.30 -11.17
N LEU A 148 -12.34 2.62 -11.33
CA LEU A 148 -11.27 3.39 -10.70
C LEU A 148 -11.42 3.39 -9.18
N GLU A 149 -12.63 3.64 -8.67
CA GLU A 149 -12.89 3.61 -7.22
C GLU A 149 -12.58 2.24 -6.63
N GLN A 150 -12.92 1.16 -7.34
CA GLN A 150 -12.54 -0.19 -6.90
C GLN A 150 -11.03 -0.42 -6.99
N ALA A 151 -10.34 0.05 -8.05
CA ALA A 151 -8.89 -0.03 -8.14
C ALA A 151 -8.19 0.66 -6.95
N VAL A 152 -8.68 1.85 -6.57
CA VAL A 152 -8.22 2.63 -5.41
C VAL A 152 -8.52 1.89 -4.11
N ALA A 153 -9.76 1.44 -3.91
CA ALA A 153 -10.16 0.73 -2.70
C ALA A 153 -9.31 -0.53 -2.48
N MET A 154 -9.01 -1.28 -3.55
CA MET A 154 -8.16 -2.46 -3.47
C MET A 154 -6.71 -2.08 -3.15
N ALA A 155 -6.16 -1.04 -3.79
CA ALA A 155 -4.82 -0.54 -3.47
C ALA A 155 -4.70 -0.08 -2.01
N GLN A 156 -5.73 0.57 -1.47
CA GLN A 156 -5.80 0.97 -0.05
C GLN A 156 -5.78 -0.25 0.88
N GLN A 157 -6.52 -1.32 0.56
CA GLN A 157 -6.47 -2.56 1.35
C GLN A 157 -5.11 -3.25 1.25
N VAL A 158 -4.47 -3.26 0.08
CA VAL A 158 -3.09 -3.75 -0.07
C VAL A 158 -2.13 -2.94 0.80
N LYS A 159 -2.21 -1.60 0.75
CA LYS A 159 -1.41 -0.72 1.59
C LYS A 159 -1.63 -1.07 3.07
N ALA A 160 -2.87 -1.10 3.53
CA ALA A 160 -3.22 -1.41 4.91
C ALA A 160 -2.67 -2.77 5.38
N ALA A 161 -2.73 -3.81 4.55
CA ALA A 161 -2.20 -5.13 4.88
C ALA A 161 -0.66 -5.17 4.88
N ARG A 162 0.01 -4.31 4.11
CA ARG A 162 1.49 -4.26 4.00
C ARG A 162 2.15 -3.23 4.91
N THR A 163 1.40 -2.30 5.49
CA THR A 163 1.91 -1.28 6.42
C THR A 163 2.45 -1.84 7.74
N PRO A 164 1.85 -2.85 8.43
CA PRO A 164 2.28 -3.19 9.78
C PRO A 164 3.77 -3.54 9.91
N PRO A 165 4.37 -4.38 9.04
CA PRO A 165 5.81 -4.63 9.08
C PRO A 165 6.66 -3.39 8.84
N VAL A 166 6.21 -2.47 7.97
CA VAL A 166 6.91 -1.18 7.74
C VAL A 166 6.81 -0.28 8.97
N PHE A 167 5.63 -0.27 9.60
CA PHE A 167 5.39 0.54 10.78
C PHE A 167 6.24 0.07 11.96
N GLU A 168 6.38 -1.24 12.19
CA GLU A 168 7.29 -1.77 13.22
C GLU A 168 8.74 -1.27 13.04
N ILE A 169 9.21 -1.21 11.78
CA ILE A 169 10.55 -0.70 11.45
C ILE A 169 10.64 0.82 11.67
N GLN A 170 9.62 1.57 11.25
CA GLN A 170 9.53 3.01 11.46
C GLN A 170 9.49 3.36 12.96
N GLU A 171 8.70 2.62 13.73
CA GLU A 171 8.57 2.76 15.17
C GLU A 171 9.92 2.51 15.86
N ALA A 172 10.59 1.41 15.52
CA ALA A 172 11.91 1.09 16.06
C ALA A 172 12.96 2.16 15.72
N ALA A 173 12.98 2.65 14.47
CA ALA A 173 13.88 3.72 14.04
C ALA A 173 13.61 5.03 14.81
N PHE A 174 12.34 5.39 14.97
CA PHE A 174 11.99 6.62 15.67
C PHE A 174 12.29 6.53 17.17
N LYS A 175 11.98 5.38 17.78
CA LYS A 175 12.32 5.06 19.17
C LYS A 175 13.83 5.12 19.41
N ALA A 176 14.64 4.61 18.48
CA ALA A 176 16.10 4.70 18.57
C ALA A 176 16.62 6.15 18.49
N ARG A 177 15.94 7.02 17.73
CA ARG A 177 16.30 8.43 17.57
C ARG A 177 15.95 9.28 18.78
N LEU A 178 14.74 9.18 19.30
CA LEU A 178 14.28 9.96 20.45
C LEU A 178 14.79 9.42 21.80
N GLY A 179 15.15 8.14 21.82
CA GLY A 179 15.34 7.37 23.06
C GLY A 179 14.00 6.78 23.54
N GLU A 180 14.09 5.58 24.11
CA GLU A 180 12.92 4.77 24.46
C GLU A 180 11.95 5.48 25.43
N ALA A 181 12.48 6.12 26.48
CA ALA A 181 11.66 6.85 27.45
C ALA A 181 10.89 8.01 26.80
N THR A 182 11.57 8.87 26.04
CA THR A 182 10.95 10.01 25.35
C THR A 182 9.90 9.54 24.34
N PHE A 183 10.18 8.45 23.63
CA PHE A 183 9.23 7.88 22.69
C PHE A 183 7.97 7.40 23.41
N ASP A 184 8.10 6.59 24.45
CA ASP A 184 6.97 5.98 25.14
C ASP A 184 6.12 7.00 25.92
N ASP A 185 6.74 8.08 26.39
CA ASP A 185 6.04 9.16 27.13
C ASP A 185 5.22 10.06 26.20
N TRP A 186 5.69 10.30 24.96
CA TRP A 186 5.13 11.36 24.11
C TRP A 186 4.53 10.89 22.78
N VAL A 187 5.07 9.83 22.18
CA VAL A 187 4.67 9.41 20.82
C VAL A 187 3.48 8.46 20.92
N GLN A 188 2.34 8.89 20.38
CA GLN A 188 1.16 8.04 20.31
C GLN A 188 1.13 7.23 19.02
N VAL A 189 0.88 5.93 19.15
CA VAL A 189 0.83 4.97 18.04
C VAL A 189 -0.50 4.22 17.98
N THR A 190 -0.80 3.69 16.80
CA THR A 190 -1.81 2.64 16.57
C THR A 190 -1.10 1.34 16.21
N ALA A 191 -1.85 0.28 15.94
CA ALA A 191 -1.27 -0.95 15.40
C ALA A 191 -0.53 -0.75 14.06
N ASN A 192 -0.86 0.30 13.30
CA ASN A 192 -0.45 0.44 11.91
C ASN A 192 0.11 1.84 11.56
N GLY A 193 0.43 2.70 12.54
CA GLY A 193 0.80 4.08 12.24
C GLY A 193 0.90 4.99 13.46
N PHE A 194 1.57 6.14 13.28
CA PHE A 194 1.67 7.20 14.28
C PHE A 194 0.40 8.06 14.32
N LYS A 195 0.04 8.53 15.52
CA LYS A 195 -1.04 9.49 15.76
C LYS A 195 -0.45 10.89 15.91
N TRP A 196 -0.01 11.48 14.80
CA TRP A 196 0.66 12.79 14.85
C TRP A 196 -0.21 13.90 15.44
N PRO A 197 -1.51 14.04 15.09
CA PRO A 197 -2.34 15.08 15.69
C PRO A 197 -2.42 14.97 17.22
N GLU A 198 -2.63 13.76 17.74
CA GLU A 198 -2.73 13.50 19.17
C GLU A 198 -1.37 13.64 19.88
N THR A 199 -0.29 13.20 19.22
CA THR A 199 1.09 13.37 19.70
C THR A 199 1.44 14.85 19.84
N LEU A 200 1.22 15.64 18.78
CA LEU A 200 1.53 17.07 18.77
C LEU A 200 0.67 17.86 19.75
N ALA A 201 -0.62 17.51 19.85
CA ALA A 201 -1.53 18.11 20.84
C ALA A 201 -1.13 17.75 22.27
N GLY A 202 -0.72 16.51 22.53
CA GLY A 202 -0.22 16.07 23.84
C GLY A 202 1.01 16.87 24.28
N ILE A 203 1.95 17.11 23.36
CA ILE A 203 3.13 17.97 23.62
C ILE A 203 2.68 19.39 23.96
N ASP A 204 1.74 19.98 23.21
CA ASP A 204 1.22 21.31 23.51
C ASP A 204 0.56 21.40 24.89
N THR A 205 -0.21 20.38 25.26
CA THR A 205 -0.83 20.30 26.59
C THR A 205 0.23 20.20 27.69
N ALA A 206 1.25 19.37 27.53
CA ALA A 206 2.33 19.24 28.52
C ALA A 206 3.15 20.53 28.70
N ILE A 207 3.33 21.32 27.64
CA ILE A 207 3.94 22.66 27.74
C ILE A 207 3.04 23.58 28.57
N GLN A 208 1.72 23.55 28.34
CA GLN A 208 0.76 24.38 29.08
C GLN A 208 0.66 24.00 30.55
N GLU A 209 0.77 22.71 30.86
CA GLU A 209 0.71 22.16 32.22
C GLU A 209 2.04 22.27 32.98
N GLY A 210 3.12 22.65 32.29
CA GLY A 210 4.46 22.83 32.85
C GLY A 210 5.23 21.52 33.06
N GLU A 211 4.75 20.41 32.47
CA GLU A 211 5.43 19.12 32.45
C GLU A 211 6.62 19.12 31.46
N LEU A 212 6.50 19.89 30.38
CA LEU A 212 7.58 20.19 29.44
C LEU A 212 7.86 21.69 29.41
N THR A 213 9.11 22.07 29.24
CA THR A 213 9.43 23.46 28.87
C THR A 213 9.06 23.72 27.41
N ALA A 214 8.82 24.99 27.06
CA ALA A 214 8.56 25.38 25.67
C ALA A 214 9.73 25.04 24.73
N GLU A 215 10.96 25.06 25.23
CA GLU A 215 12.16 24.70 24.48
C GLU A 215 12.20 23.18 24.21
N GLU A 216 12.00 22.35 25.24
CA GLU A 216 11.94 20.88 25.08
C GLU A 216 10.81 20.45 24.14
N GLY A 217 9.62 21.04 24.29
CA GLY A 217 8.49 20.77 23.43
C GLY A 217 8.74 21.19 21.97
N ALA A 218 9.42 22.32 21.74
CA ALA A 218 9.83 22.74 20.40
C ALA A 218 10.86 21.79 19.78
N THR A 219 11.85 21.34 20.56
CA THR A 219 12.84 20.34 20.11
C THR A 219 12.17 19.03 19.73
N LEU A 220 11.25 18.52 20.55
CA LEU A 220 10.55 17.26 20.28
C LEU A 220 9.69 17.33 19.01
N LYS A 221 9.00 18.46 18.79
CA LYS A 221 8.25 18.70 17.56
C LYS A 221 9.14 18.78 16.32
N GLU A 222 10.33 19.39 16.45
CA GLU A 222 11.31 19.44 15.37
C GLU A 222 11.91 18.05 15.10
N ASP A 223 12.13 17.22 16.11
CA ASP A 223 12.59 15.84 15.93
C ASP A 223 11.52 14.98 15.23
N ILE A 224 10.24 15.13 15.58
CA ILE A 224 9.11 14.49 14.86
C ILE A 224 9.12 14.92 13.38
N ARG A 225 9.21 16.23 13.13
CA ARG A 225 9.24 16.78 11.77
C ARG A 225 10.46 16.30 10.98
N SER A 226 11.62 16.29 11.61
CA SER A 226 12.85 15.85 10.97
C SER A 226 12.79 14.35 10.67
N PHE A 227 12.25 13.54 11.58
CA PHE A 227 12.02 12.13 11.34
C PHE A 227 11.07 11.90 10.17
N SER A 228 9.94 12.59 10.06
CA SER A 228 9.04 12.40 8.90
C SER A 228 9.69 12.72 7.54
N LEU A 229 10.71 13.58 7.53
CA LEU A 229 11.51 13.91 6.34
C LEU A 229 12.69 12.97 6.09
N THR A 230 13.20 12.30 7.13
CA THR A 230 14.49 11.57 7.07
C THR A 230 14.43 10.12 7.50
N TYR A 231 13.27 9.60 7.93
CA TYR A 231 13.10 8.22 8.39
C TYR A 231 13.57 7.20 7.35
N GLU A 232 13.52 7.56 6.06
CA GLU A 232 14.08 6.73 5.00
C GLU A 232 15.57 6.49 5.22
N HIS A 233 16.37 7.52 5.50
CA HIS A 233 17.79 7.36 5.78
C HIS A 233 18.04 6.48 7.00
N ASP A 234 17.21 6.64 8.04
CA ASP A 234 17.30 5.85 9.26
C ASP A 234 16.98 4.36 9.00
N ILE A 235 15.97 4.08 8.17
CA ILE A 235 15.59 2.72 7.75
C ILE A 235 16.56 2.13 6.71
N LEU A 236 17.16 2.97 5.85
CA LEU A 236 18.11 2.56 4.80
C LEU A 236 19.41 1.97 5.38
N THR A 237 19.65 2.12 6.69
CA THR A 237 20.75 1.45 7.39
C THR A 237 20.43 0.00 7.81
N GLY A 238 19.17 -0.44 7.66
CA GLY A 238 18.65 -1.77 8.03
C GLY A 238 18.77 -2.85 6.95
N GLU A 239 17.98 -3.94 7.06
CA GLU A 239 18.08 -5.09 6.16
C GLU A 239 17.43 -4.85 4.79
N VAL A 240 17.90 -5.54 3.73
CA VAL A 240 17.38 -5.38 2.35
C VAL A 240 15.89 -5.75 2.22
N SER A 241 15.36 -6.61 3.08
CA SER A 241 13.92 -6.92 3.17
C SER A 241 13.08 -5.69 3.53
N ASP A 242 13.57 -4.89 4.47
CA ASP A 242 12.89 -3.75 5.06
C ASP A 242 12.70 -2.64 4.02
N HIS A 243 13.73 -2.48 3.18
CA HIS A 243 13.72 -1.58 2.03
C HIS A 243 12.63 -1.94 1.02
N ASN A 244 12.45 -3.24 0.74
CA ASN A 244 11.45 -3.68 -0.23
C ASN A 244 10.03 -3.46 0.30
N HIS A 245 9.77 -3.72 1.58
CA HIS A 245 8.48 -3.43 2.20
C HIS A 245 8.14 -1.95 2.15
N LEU A 246 9.09 -1.08 2.52
CA LEU A 246 8.92 0.36 2.46
C LEU A 246 8.63 0.84 1.03
N ASN A 247 9.40 0.37 0.05
CA ASN A 247 9.21 0.74 -1.35
C ASN A 247 7.87 0.28 -1.92
N ILE A 248 7.35 -0.87 -1.48
CA ILE A 248 6.00 -1.34 -1.86
C ILE A 248 4.93 -0.39 -1.31
N VAL A 249 5.00 -0.04 -0.01
CA VAL A 249 4.01 0.86 0.61
C VAL A 249 4.04 2.24 -0.05
N LYS A 250 5.22 2.76 -0.41
CA LYS A 250 5.37 4.01 -1.16
C LYS A 250 4.75 3.92 -2.56
N ALA A 251 5.07 2.87 -3.33
CA ALA A 251 4.52 2.68 -4.66
C ALA A 251 2.98 2.60 -4.63
N LEU A 252 2.43 1.95 -3.60
CA LEU A 252 0.98 1.91 -3.34
C LEU A 252 0.41 3.28 -2.99
N ALA A 253 1.08 4.06 -2.13
CA ALA A 253 0.64 5.42 -1.80
C ALA A 253 0.63 6.31 -3.05
N THR A 254 1.69 6.29 -3.86
CA THR A 254 1.74 7.01 -5.14
C THR A 254 0.62 6.58 -6.07
N SER A 255 0.35 5.27 -6.17
CA SER A 255 -0.74 4.74 -6.99
C SER A 255 -2.10 5.22 -6.51
N ILE A 256 -2.38 5.15 -5.21
CA ILE A 256 -3.63 5.64 -4.61
C ILE A 256 -3.83 7.13 -4.90
N THR A 257 -2.80 7.96 -4.69
CA THR A 257 -2.88 9.40 -4.94
C THR A 257 -3.13 9.69 -6.41
N SER A 258 -2.39 9.06 -7.33
CA SER A 258 -2.56 9.29 -8.77
C SER A 258 -3.97 8.92 -9.24
N LEU A 259 -4.44 7.72 -8.88
CA LEU A 259 -5.76 7.23 -9.24
C LEU A 259 -6.88 8.09 -8.64
N THR A 260 -6.73 8.52 -7.38
CA THR A 260 -7.73 9.39 -6.71
C THR A 260 -7.82 10.75 -7.41
N ARG A 261 -6.68 11.38 -7.72
CA ARG A 261 -6.66 12.64 -8.47
C ARG A 261 -7.29 12.49 -9.84
N ALA A 262 -7.03 11.38 -10.54
CA ALA A 262 -7.66 11.10 -11.83
C ALA A 262 -9.19 11.00 -11.74
N ILE A 263 -9.73 10.43 -10.65
CA ILE A 263 -11.18 10.42 -10.39
C ILE A 263 -11.70 11.84 -10.24
N GLU A 264 -11.04 12.68 -9.45
CA GLU A 264 -11.44 14.07 -9.20
C GLU A 264 -11.43 14.92 -10.48
N GLU A 265 -10.40 14.76 -11.32
CA GLU A 265 -10.25 15.51 -12.57
C GLU A 265 -11.25 15.07 -13.66
N LYS A 266 -11.53 13.76 -13.79
CA LYS A 266 -12.42 13.24 -14.84
C LYS A 266 -13.88 13.16 -14.46
N PHE A 267 -14.17 13.00 -13.16
CA PHE A 267 -15.51 12.89 -12.63
C PHE A 267 -15.73 13.93 -11.54
N PRO A 268 -15.64 15.24 -11.87
CA PRO A 268 -15.90 16.29 -10.91
C PRO A 268 -17.27 16.05 -10.30
N ALA A 269 -17.36 16.13 -8.97
CA ALA A 269 -18.62 15.95 -8.27
C ALA A 269 -19.65 16.91 -8.86
N SER A 270 -20.69 16.38 -9.50
CA SER A 270 -21.88 17.17 -9.78
C SER A 270 -22.45 17.60 -8.43
N ASP A 271 -22.66 18.90 -8.23
CA ASP A 271 -23.36 19.47 -7.09
C ASP A 271 -24.76 18.88 -6.96
N ASP A 272 -24.89 17.68 -6.39
CA ASP A 272 -26.08 17.20 -5.70
C ASP A 272 -25.80 15.84 -5.02
N ALA A 273 -25.74 15.92 -3.68
CA ALA A 273 -25.94 14.85 -2.70
C ALA A 273 -25.28 13.47 -2.94
N SER A 274 -24.06 13.30 -2.40
CA SER A 274 -23.72 12.05 -1.71
C SER A 274 -22.77 12.31 -0.54
N SER A 275 -23.14 11.81 0.62
CA SER A 275 -22.52 12.00 1.91
C SER A 275 -21.20 11.22 2.07
N ARG A 276 -20.15 11.93 2.52
CA ARG A 276 -18.97 11.44 3.27
C ARG A 276 -18.13 10.32 2.65
N ALA A 277 -16.98 10.71 2.11
CA ALA A 277 -15.61 10.24 2.46
C ALA A 277 -14.63 11.12 1.65
N TRP A 278 -14.34 12.33 2.11
CA TRP A 278 -13.02 12.75 2.65
C TRP A 278 -11.85 12.33 1.75
N PRO A 279 -11.17 13.29 1.09
CA PRO A 279 -9.91 12.99 0.42
C PRO A 279 -8.87 12.58 1.47
N SER A 280 -8.15 11.48 1.22
CA SER A 280 -7.04 11.06 2.10
C SER A 280 -5.94 12.11 2.03
N SER A 281 -5.89 12.97 3.03
CA SER A 281 -4.93 14.05 3.20
C SER A 281 -3.54 13.59 3.66
N GLU A 282 -3.22 12.30 3.54
CA GLU A 282 -2.01 11.71 4.13
C GLU A 282 -0.69 12.18 3.47
N CYS A 283 -0.73 12.93 2.37
CA CYS A 283 0.51 13.41 1.73
C CYS A 283 0.55 14.91 1.39
N GLU A 284 -0.55 15.68 1.49
CA GLU A 284 -0.54 17.10 1.07
C GLU A 284 -0.96 18.11 2.15
N SER A 285 -1.29 17.70 3.39
CA SER A 285 -1.71 18.66 4.43
C SER A 285 -0.93 18.65 5.75
N GLU A 286 0.14 17.88 5.90
CA GLU A 286 0.80 17.73 7.22
C GLU A 286 1.71 18.90 7.64
N PHE A 287 2.00 19.89 6.79
CA PHE A 287 2.86 21.04 7.17
C PHE A 287 2.43 22.41 6.65
N SER A 288 1.18 22.58 6.20
CA SER A 288 0.66 23.88 5.78
C SER A 288 0.18 24.69 6.99
N SER A 289 1.11 25.19 7.81
CA SER A 289 0.82 26.28 8.73
C SER A 289 0.86 27.60 7.97
N SER A 290 -0.32 28.17 7.72
CA SER A 290 -0.48 29.56 7.30
C SER A 290 0.16 30.49 8.32
N SER A 291 1.20 31.20 7.92
CA SER A 291 1.79 32.32 8.65
C SER A 291 0.82 33.51 8.61
N SER A 292 -0.06 33.61 9.60
CA SER A 292 -0.76 34.85 9.90
C SER A 292 0.02 35.60 10.98
N SER A 293 1.01 36.38 10.54
CA SER A 293 1.64 37.42 11.34
C SER A 293 0.62 38.52 11.60
N SER A 294 0.14 38.59 12.84
CA SER A 294 -0.52 39.77 13.39
C SER A 294 0.52 40.85 13.68
N GLU A 295 0.63 41.85 12.80
CA GLU A 295 1.22 43.14 13.16
C GLU A 295 0.10 44.05 13.69
N SER A 296 0.31 44.50 14.91
CA SER A 296 -0.48 45.53 15.57
C SER A 296 0.06 46.90 15.18
N ASP A 297 -0.84 47.79 14.78
CA ASP A 297 -0.78 49.24 15.03
C ASP A 297 -2.15 49.67 15.60
#